data_AF-A0A1P8KL81-F1
#
_entry.id   AF-A0A1P8KL81-F1
#
_cell.length_a   1.000
_cell.length_b   1.000
_cell.length_c   1.000
_cell.angle_alpha   90.00
_cell.angle_beta   90.00
_cell.angle_gamma   90.00
#
_symmetry.space_group_name_H-M   'P 1'
#
loop_
_entity.id
_entity.type
_entity.pdbx_description
1 polymer ?
#
loop_
_entity_poly.entity_id
_entity_poly.type
_entity_poly.pdbx_seq_one_letter_code
_entity_poly.pdbx_strand_id
1 'polypeptide(L)'
;MNESKIIDFFEDMKNFKEKQTKQKQRGLNDYNLLTTVLNAHDEVRLHSRVIGSFLDINGLHYQGSLFLEKFLSILDVKDFEFDIDNSKLVLEYNNIDLYLTDGQKHIIIENKVYAYDQENQIKRYIELIKEENGELVSSAIQKCTNMQCKSAPLCNTYLLEIFNNPASLFCFNL
;
A
#
# COMPACT_ATOMS: atom_id res chain seq x y z
N MET A 1 -26.27 34.71 23.95
CA MET A 1 -25.25 34.47 22.90
C MET A 1 -25.98 34.54 21.57
N ASN A 2 -25.62 35.44 20.66
CA ASN A 2 -26.35 35.61 19.40
C ASN A 2 -26.08 34.42 18.48
N GLU A 3 -27.12 33.80 17.95
CA GLU A 3 -27.07 32.65 17.05
C GLU A 3 -26.20 32.93 15.81
N SER A 4 -26.27 34.15 15.26
CA SER A 4 -25.40 34.55 14.14
C SER A 4 -23.91 34.52 14.50
N LYS A 5 -23.50 34.94 15.71
CA LYS A 5 -22.08 34.89 16.11
C LYS A 5 -21.54 33.47 16.21
N ILE A 6 -22.41 32.51 16.53
CA ILE A 6 -22.05 31.09 16.60
C ILE A 6 -21.84 30.55 15.19
N ILE A 7 -22.74 30.87 14.27
CA ILE A 7 -22.65 30.48 12.85
C ILE A 7 -21.38 31.08 12.22
N ASP A 8 -21.14 32.38 12.42
CA ASP A 8 -19.95 33.08 11.91
C ASP A 8 -18.65 32.40 12.41
N PHE A 9 -18.61 32.02 13.70
CA PHE A 9 -17.46 31.30 14.27
C PHE A 9 -17.22 29.94 13.62
N PHE A 10 -18.26 29.15 13.37
CA PHE A 10 -18.12 27.86 12.71
C PHE A 10 -17.67 28.02 11.25
N GLU A 11 -18.11 29.07 10.56
CA GLU A 11 -17.69 29.40 9.21
C GLU A 11 -16.20 29.81 9.17
N ASP A 12 -15.76 30.69 10.07
CA ASP A 12 -14.36 31.07 10.22
C ASP A 12 -13.47 29.86 10.53
N MET A 13 -13.92 28.96 11.41
CA MET A 13 -13.19 27.74 11.73
C MET A 13 -13.06 26.82 10.51
N LYS A 14 -14.11 26.71 9.68
CA LYS A 14 -14.06 25.93 8.43
C LYS A 14 -13.06 26.54 7.45
N ASN A 15 -13.13 27.85 7.22
CA ASN A 15 -12.21 28.58 6.35
C ASN A 15 -10.75 28.45 6.81
N PHE A 16 -10.52 28.53 8.12
CA PHE A 16 -9.21 28.34 8.71
C PHE A 16 -8.66 26.93 8.47
N LYS A 17 -9.49 25.89 8.66
CA LYS A 17 -9.11 24.50 8.36
C LYS A 17 -8.76 24.31 6.90
N GLU A 18 -9.57 24.81 5.97
CA GLU A 18 -9.29 24.74 4.53
C GLU A 18 -7.97 25.42 4.16
N LYS A 19 -7.70 26.59 4.76
CA LYS A 19 -6.44 27.32 4.55
C LYS A 19 -5.23 26.56 5.09
N GLN A 20 -5.36 25.88 6.24
CA GLN A 20 -4.30 25.02 6.76
C GLN A 20 -4.05 23.81 5.85
N THR A 21 -5.10 23.13 5.40
CA THR A 21 -4.98 21.97 4.49
C THR A 21 -4.24 22.34 3.21
N LYS A 22 -4.58 23.48 2.59
CA LYS A 22 -3.88 24.00 1.40
C LYS A 22 -2.41 24.31 1.66
N GLN A 23 -2.07 24.84 2.84
CA GLN A 23 -0.68 25.10 3.22
C GLN A 23 0.11 23.80 3.37
N LYS A 24 -0.46 22.79 4.03
CA LYS A 24 0.16 21.47 4.18
C LYS A 24 0.39 20.80 2.82
N GLN A 25 -0.59 20.83 1.93
CA GLN A 25 -0.46 20.30 0.56
C GLN A 25 0.63 21.01 -0.26
N ARG A 26 0.91 22.28 0.02
CA ARG A 26 1.98 23.06 -0.64
C ARG A 26 3.36 22.89 -0.02
N GLY A 27 3.50 21.98 0.95
CA GLY A 27 4.78 21.68 1.60
C GLY A 27 5.03 22.43 2.91
N LEU A 28 4.09 23.25 3.41
CA LEU A 28 4.15 23.76 4.77
C LEU A 28 3.58 22.70 5.73
N ASN A 29 4.30 21.59 5.82
CA ASN A 29 3.93 20.43 6.62
C ASN A 29 5.17 19.86 7.34
N ASP A 30 4.92 18.90 8.23
CA ASP A 30 5.92 18.17 9.00
C ASP A 30 6.38 16.87 8.33
N TYR A 31 6.04 16.66 7.06
CA TYR A 31 6.53 15.52 6.30
C TYR A 31 8.04 15.62 6.14
N ASN A 32 8.76 14.67 6.70
CA ASN A 32 10.18 14.55 6.46
C ASN A 32 10.51 13.09 6.16
N LEU A 33 10.80 12.82 4.89
CA LEU A 33 11.22 11.49 4.46
C LEU A 33 12.42 11.00 5.27
N LEU A 34 13.38 11.87 5.60
CA LEU A 34 14.55 11.49 6.37
C LEU A 34 14.19 11.01 7.77
N THR A 35 13.14 11.55 8.40
CA THR A 35 12.69 11.05 9.72
C THR A 35 12.17 9.61 9.65
N THR A 36 11.61 9.21 8.52
CA THR A 36 11.26 7.82 8.21
C THR A 36 12.52 6.92 8.10
N VAL A 37 13.69 7.51 7.77
CA VAL A 37 14.98 6.83 7.47
C VAL A 37 15.96 6.76 8.66
N LEU A 38 15.79 7.55 9.73
CA LEU A 38 16.86 7.90 10.70
C LEU A 38 17.55 6.77 11.50
N ASN A 39 17.08 5.52 11.44
CA ASN A 39 17.77 4.42 12.11
C ASN A 39 18.81 3.79 11.18
N ALA A 40 20.07 4.21 11.31
CA ALA A 40 21.21 3.75 10.50
C ALA A 40 21.47 2.22 10.54
N HIS A 41 20.91 1.52 11.52
CA HIS A 41 21.03 0.05 11.66
C HIS A 41 19.89 -0.72 10.98
N ASP A 42 18.96 -0.01 10.35
CA ASP A 42 17.68 -0.54 9.87
C ASP A 42 17.49 -0.29 8.37
N GLU A 43 18.61 -0.27 7.64
CA GLU A 43 18.70 -0.10 6.18
C GLU A 43 17.80 -1.09 5.43
N VAL A 44 17.68 -2.33 5.93
CA VAL A 44 16.81 -3.35 5.33
C VAL A 44 15.34 -2.92 5.33
N ARG A 45 14.90 -2.27 6.42
CA ARG A 45 13.53 -1.75 6.59
C ARG A 45 13.32 -0.37 5.97
N LEU A 46 14.37 0.21 5.40
CA LEU A 46 14.32 1.55 4.86
C LEU A 46 13.35 1.65 3.68
N HIS A 47 13.48 0.72 2.72
CA HIS A 47 12.70 0.73 1.50
C HIS A 47 11.21 0.63 1.78
N SER A 48 10.81 -0.31 2.64
CA SER A 48 9.41 -0.54 3.00
C SER A 48 8.79 0.68 3.67
N ARG A 49 9.53 1.34 4.59
CA ARG A 49 9.05 2.57 5.24
C ARG A 49 8.96 3.76 4.29
N VAL A 50 9.93 3.93 3.39
CA VAL A 50 9.92 5.00 2.38
C VAL A 50 8.74 4.82 1.43
N ILE A 51 8.60 3.64 0.81
CA ILE A 51 7.51 3.35 -0.12
C ILE A 51 6.18 3.45 0.62
N GLY A 52 6.09 2.85 1.81
CA GLY A 52 4.88 2.87 2.62
C GLY A 52 4.43 4.28 2.99
N SER A 53 5.38 5.17 3.31
CA SER A 53 5.07 6.57 3.61
C SER A 53 4.47 7.34 2.43
N PHE A 54 4.67 6.88 1.19
CA PHE A 54 3.98 7.46 0.03
C PHE A 54 2.62 6.80 -0.24
N LEU A 55 2.47 5.51 0.05
CA LEU A 55 1.25 4.77 -0.31
C LEU A 55 0.12 4.91 0.72
N ASP A 56 0.42 5.32 1.95
CA ASP A 56 -0.59 5.57 2.98
C ASP A 56 -1.40 6.84 2.67
N ILE A 57 -2.69 6.71 2.34
CA ILE A 57 -3.57 7.85 2.05
C ILE A 57 -3.73 8.82 3.23
N ASN A 58 -3.51 8.34 4.46
CA ASN A 58 -3.53 9.12 5.69
C ASN A 58 -2.11 9.53 6.14
N GLY A 59 -1.12 9.30 5.28
CA GLY A 59 0.28 9.57 5.54
C GLY A 59 0.57 11.05 5.75
N LEU A 60 1.67 11.31 6.47
CA LEU A 60 2.11 12.66 6.78
C LEU A 60 2.58 13.45 5.56
N HIS A 61 2.52 12.91 4.34
CA HIS A 61 2.79 13.68 3.12
C HIS A 61 1.63 14.62 2.72
N TYR A 62 0.44 14.44 3.30
CA TYR A 62 -0.74 15.30 3.11
C TYR A 62 -1.22 15.46 1.66
N GLN A 63 -0.90 14.51 0.78
CA GLN A 63 -1.36 14.50 -0.63
C GLN A 63 -2.58 13.58 -0.83
N GLY A 64 -3.16 13.02 0.24
CA GLY A 64 -4.29 12.09 0.16
C GLY A 64 -3.96 10.89 -0.74
N SER A 65 -4.90 10.53 -1.61
CA SER A 65 -4.78 9.41 -2.54
C SER A 65 -3.75 9.57 -3.66
N LEU A 66 -3.20 10.78 -3.89
CA LEU A 66 -2.43 11.11 -5.10
C LEU A 66 -1.31 10.11 -5.41
N PHE A 67 -0.49 9.75 -4.43
CA PHE A 67 0.64 8.84 -4.65
C PHE A 67 0.18 7.41 -4.88
N LEU A 68 -0.84 6.95 -4.16
CA LEU A 68 -1.41 5.63 -4.37
C LEU A 68 -2.08 5.51 -5.74
N GLU A 69 -2.83 6.52 -6.18
CA GLU A 69 -3.38 6.60 -7.55
C GLU A 69 -2.28 6.51 -8.60
N LYS A 70 -1.18 7.26 -8.43
CA LYS A 70 -0.04 7.21 -9.34
C LYS A 70 0.62 5.85 -9.33
N PHE A 71 0.82 5.26 -8.16
CA PHE A 71 1.37 3.92 -8.01
C PHE A 71 0.51 2.90 -8.76
N LEU A 72 -0.80 2.84 -8.51
CA LEU A 72 -1.73 1.94 -9.20
C LEU A 72 -1.74 2.17 -10.72
N SER A 73 -1.64 3.42 -11.17
CA SER A 73 -1.54 3.74 -12.60
C SER A 73 -0.25 3.23 -13.26
N ILE A 74 0.87 3.18 -12.51
CA ILE A 74 2.14 2.64 -12.97
C ILE A 74 2.07 1.11 -13.09
N LEU A 75 1.30 0.45 -12.22
CA LEU A 75 1.13 -1.00 -12.28
C LEU A 75 0.39 -1.46 -13.56
N ASP A 76 -0.34 -0.56 -14.22
CA ASP A 76 -1.09 -0.80 -15.47
C ASP A 76 -1.94 -2.08 -15.45
N VAL A 77 -2.51 -2.41 -14.28
CA VAL A 77 -3.32 -3.61 -14.13
C VAL A 77 -4.74 -3.29 -14.60
N LYS A 78 -4.99 -3.61 -15.87
CA LYS A 78 -6.33 -3.48 -16.46
C LYS A 78 -7.31 -4.35 -15.68
N ASP A 79 -8.51 -3.82 -15.46
CA ASP A 79 -9.61 -4.50 -14.74
C ASP A 79 -9.39 -4.72 -13.22
N PHE A 80 -8.38 -4.07 -12.63
CA PHE A 80 -8.15 -4.07 -11.17
C PHE A 80 -8.73 -2.82 -10.49
N GLU A 81 -10.03 -2.83 -10.19
CA GLU A 81 -10.71 -1.69 -9.53
C GLU A 81 -10.43 -1.61 -8.02
N PHE A 82 -9.28 -1.11 -7.60
CA PHE A 82 -8.96 -0.96 -6.18
C PHE A 82 -9.73 0.21 -5.53
N ASP A 83 -10.40 -0.02 -4.40
CA ASP A 83 -11.05 1.05 -3.65
C ASP A 83 -10.03 1.81 -2.78
N ILE A 84 -9.57 2.93 -3.32
CA ILE A 84 -8.51 3.76 -2.71
C ILE A 84 -8.98 4.39 -1.40
N ASP A 85 -10.25 4.79 -1.30
CA ASP A 85 -10.77 5.51 -0.12
C ASP A 85 -10.86 4.58 1.10
N ASN A 86 -11.07 3.28 0.87
CA ASN A 86 -11.09 2.25 1.91
C ASN A 86 -9.75 1.51 2.05
N SER A 87 -8.69 2.03 1.45
CA SER A 87 -7.39 1.38 1.47
C SER A 87 -6.75 1.37 2.86
N LYS A 88 -6.10 0.24 3.17
CA LYS A 88 -5.32 0.00 4.38
C LYS A 88 -3.96 -0.54 4.01
N LEU A 89 -2.93 0.12 4.51
CA LEU A 89 -1.54 -0.28 4.37
C LEU A 89 -1.01 -0.87 5.68
N VAL A 90 -0.32 -2.00 5.59
CA VAL A 90 0.40 -2.65 6.69
C VAL A 90 1.84 -2.86 6.24
N LEU A 91 2.79 -2.47 7.10
CA LEU A 91 4.22 -2.62 6.85
C LEU A 91 4.78 -3.78 7.67
N GLU A 92 5.68 -4.57 7.08
CA GLU A 92 6.49 -5.58 7.76
C GLU A 92 5.71 -6.60 8.60
N TYR A 93 4.64 -7.12 8.02
CA TYR A 93 3.71 -8.02 8.70
C TYR A 93 3.94 -9.47 8.28
N ASN A 94 4.27 -10.36 9.23
CA ASN A 94 4.48 -11.80 8.97
C ASN A 94 5.40 -12.07 7.77
N ASN A 95 6.50 -11.31 7.70
CA ASN A 95 7.53 -11.32 6.66
C ASN A 95 7.14 -10.68 5.33
N ILE A 96 5.93 -10.12 5.20
CA ILE A 96 5.53 -9.31 4.05
C ILE A 96 6.05 -7.88 4.25
N ASP A 97 6.80 -7.35 3.28
CA ASP A 97 7.37 -6.00 3.39
C ASP A 97 6.30 -4.90 3.36
N LEU A 98 5.39 -4.92 2.37
CA LEU A 98 4.19 -4.08 2.38
C LEU A 98 2.96 -4.88 1.94
N TYR A 99 1.86 -4.67 2.66
CA TYR A 99 0.56 -5.26 2.36
C TYR A 99 -0.50 -4.16 2.30
N LEU A 100 -1.10 -3.99 1.13
CA LEU A 100 -2.12 -2.98 0.85
C LEU A 100 -3.43 -3.68 0.49
N THR A 101 -4.54 -3.28 1.08
CA THR A 101 -5.85 -3.90 0.84
C THR A 101 -6.98 -2.90 0.97
N ASP A 102 -8.06 -3.08 0.21
CA ASP A 102 -9.34 -2.37 0.39
C ASP A 102 -10.39 -3.22 1.13
N GLY A 103 -9.97 -4.36 1.70
CA GLY A 103 -10.83 -5.36 2.34
C GLY A 103 -11.40 -6.41 1.39
N GLN A 104 -11.40 -6.16 0.08
CA GLN A 104 -11.76 -7.14 -0.95
C GLN A 104 -10.53 -7.59 -1.71
N LYS A 105 -9.77 -6.63 -2.22
CA LYS A 105 -8.56 -6.78 -3.03
C LYS A 105 -7.33 -6.64 -2.17
N HIS A 106 -6.29 -7.35 -2.59
CA HIS A 106 -5.04 -7.46 -1.86
C HIS A 106 -3.87 -7.18 -2.82
N ILE A 107 -2.93 -6.35 -2.39
CA ILE A 107 -1.68 -6.04 -3.06
C ILE A 107 -0.59 -6.34 -2.05
N ILE A 108 0.36 -7.19 -2.44
CA ILE A 108 1.57 -7.41 -1.65
C ILE A 108 2.74 -6.80 -2.42
N ILE A 109 3.72 -6.27 -1.70
CA ILE A 109 4.93 -5.70 -2.27
C ILE A 109 6.08 -6.25 -1.45
N GLU A 110 7.10 -6.77 -2.12
CA GLU A 110 8.24 -7.41 -1.49
C GLU A 110 9.53 -6.79 -2.07
N ASN A 111 10.26 -6.05 -1.25
CA ASN A 111 11.46 -5.36 -1.69
C ASN A 111 12.65 -6.34 -1.72
N LYS A 112 13.15 -6.69 -2.90
CA LYS A 112 14.29 -7.62 -3.07
C LYS A 112 15.42 -6.97 -3.87
N VAL A 113 16.22 -6.16 -3.21
CA VAL A 113 17.38 -5.50 -3.85
C VAL A 113 18.53 -6.49 -4.11
N TYR A 114 18.82 -7.39 -3.15
CA TYR A 114 19.97 -8.32 -3.20
C TYR A 114 19.69 -9.72 -2.64
N ALA A 115 18.41 -10.10 -2.50
CA ALA A 115 18.01 -11.35 -1.87
C ALA A 115 17.32 -12.30 -2.86
N TYR A 116 17.53 -13.60 -2.67
CA TYR A 116 16.80 -14.63 -3.39
C TYR A 116 15.40 -14.83 -2.80
N ASP A 117 14.47 -15.29 -3.65
CA ASP A 117 13.13 -15.68 -3.23
C ASP A 117 13.20 -16.82 -2.20
N GLN A 118 12.43 -16.68 -1.12
CA GLN A 118 12.30 -17.76 -0.14
C GLN A 118 11.42 -18.88 -0.69
N GLU A 119 11.72 -20.11 -0.27
CA GLU A 119 10.91 -21.27 -0.67
C GLU A 119 9.45 -21.09 -0.25
N ASN A 120 8.52 -21.28 -1.20
CA ASN A 120 7.07 -21.15 -0.99
C ASN A 120 6.61 -19.80 -0.41
N GLN A 121 7.38 -18.72 -0.59
CA GLN A 121 7.06 -17.40 -0.03
C GLN A 121 5.66 -16.89 -0.40
N ILE A 122 5.34 -16.89 -1.70
CA ILE A 122 4.03 -16.49 -2.23
C ILE A 122 2.90 -17.32 -1.64
N LYS A 123 3.11 -18.65 -1.54
CA LYS A 123 2.11 -19.56 -0.99
C LYS A 123 1.80 -19.22 0.47
N ARG A 124 2.83 -19.00 1.29
CA ARG A 124 2.69 -18.58 2.68
C ARG A 124 1.90 -17.28 2.82
N TYR A 125 2.16 -16.30 1.96
CA TYR A 125 1.44 -15.02 2.00
C TYR A 125 -0.04 -15.18 1.67
N ILE A 126 -0.35 -16.00 0.66
CA ILE A 126 -1.75 -16.32 0.31
C ILE A 126 -2.45 -17.03 1.47
N GLU A 127 -1.81 -18.04 2.07
CA GLU A 127 -2.35 -18.79 3.21
C GLU A 127 -2.61 -17.89 4.41
N LEU A 128 -1.68 -16.99 4.72
CA LEU A 128 -1.85 -16.01 5.79
C LEU A 128 -3.07 -15.10 5.57
N ILE A 129 -3.20 -14.52 4.38
CA ILE A 129 -4.33 -13.63 4.05
C ILE A 129 -5.65 -14.39 4.11
N LYS A 130 -5.67 -15.67 3.72
CA LYS A 130 -6.85 -16.54 3.86
C LYS A 130 -7.26 -16.74 5.30
N GLU A 131 -6.31 -17.09 6.16
CA GLU A 131 -6.60 -17.37 7.56
C GLU A 131 -7.18 -16.13 8.25
N GLU A 132 -6.70 -14.94 7.90
CA GLU A 132 -7.16 -13.68 8.48
C GLU A 132 -8.51 -13.18 7.93
N ASN A 133 -8.83 -13.46 6.67
CA ASN A 133 -10.02 -12.94 6.01
C ASN A 133 -11.12 -14.00 5.74
N GLY A 134 -10.91 -15.26 6.14
CA GLY A 134 -11.82 -16.38 5.87
C GLY A 134 -11.68 -16.97 4.46
N GLU A 135 -12.42 -18.05 4.15
CA GLU A 135 -12.36 -18.87 2.90
C GLU A 135 -12.74 -18.12 1.58
N LEU A 136 -12.28 -16.89 1.36
CA LEU A 136 -12.52 -16.14 0.12
C LEU A 136 -11.45 -16.39 -0.96
N VAL A 137 -10.39 -17.16 -0.68
CA VAL A 137 -9.25 -17.29 -1.62
C VAL A 137 -9.06 -18.74 -2.11
N SER A 138 -10.09 -19.58 -2.17
CA SER A 138 -9.92 -21.02 -2.46
C SER A 138 -9.42 -21.33 -3.88
N SER A 139 -9.70 -20.50 -4.88
CA SER A 139 -9.37 -20.77 -6.30
C SER A 139 -7.97 -20.33 -6.76
N ALA A 140 -7.28 -19.46 -6.00
CA ALA A 140 -5.96 -18.92 -6.36
C ALA A 140 -4.81 -19.94 -6.26
N ILE A 141 -4.89 -20.86 -5.28
CA ILE A 141 -3.82 -21.80 -4.96
C ILE A 141 -3.52 -22.75 -6.13
N GLN A 142 -4.55 -23.16 -6.87
CA GLN A 142 -4.41 -24.18 -7.92
C GLN A 142 -3.59 -23.69 -9.12
N LYS A 143 -3.57 -22.38 -9.40
CA LYS A 143 -2.74 -21.79 -10.48
C LYS A 143 -1.28 -21.65 -10.06
N CYS A 144 -1.00 -21.21 -8.83
CA CYS A 144 0.36 -21.00 -8.33
C CYS A 144 1.15 -22.32 -8.17
N THR A 145 0.50 -23.42 -7.77
CA THR A 145 1.17 -24.73 -7.64
C THR A 145 1.62 -25.32 -8.98
N ASN A 146 1.04 -24.89 -10.10
CA ASN A 146 1.38 -25.40 -11.44
C ASN A 146 2.43 -24.53 -12.16
N MET A 147 2.77 -23.36 -11.63
CA MET A 147 3.82 -22.49 -12.17
C MET A 147 5.15 -22.82 -11.49
N GLN A 148 5.77 -23.93 -11.89
CA GLN A 148 7.16 -24.21 -11.53
C GLN A 148 8.03 -23.08 -12.08
N CYS A 149 8.46 -22.16 -11.22
CA CYS A 149 9.46 -21.16 -11.54
C CYS A 149 10.81 -21.83 -11.76
N LYS A 150 10.99 -22.44 -12.95
CA LYS A 150 12.29 -22.85 -13.45
C LYS A 150 12.89 -21.68 -14.22
N SER A 151 13.89 -21.06 -13.60
CA SER A 151 14.90 -20.21 -14.24
C SER A 151 14.37 -19.11 -15.18
N ALA A 152 13.98 -17.96 -14.61
CA ALA A 152 13.92 -16.71 -15.35
C ALA A 152 15.02 -15.76 -14.83
N PRO A 153 15.94 -15.30 -15.69
CA PRO A 153 17.04 -14.42 -15.30
C PRO A 153 16.54 -12.97 -15.15
N LEU A 154 17.00 -12.31 -14.07
CA LEU A 154 17.25 -10.86 -13.99
C LEU A 154 16.15 -9.96 -14.59
N CYS A 155 14.97 -9.90 -13.94
CA CYS A 155 14.00 -8.80 -13.90
C CYS A 155 12.62 -9.42 -13.59
N ASN A 156 12.36 -9.77 -12.33
CA ASN A 156 11.17 -10.54 -11.98
C ASN A 156 10.14 -9.67 -11.28
N THR A 157 9.41 -8.84 -12.02
CA THR A 157 8.08 -8.39 -11.54
C THR A 157 7.13 -9.57 -11.71
N TYR A 158 6.66 -10.15 -10.61
CA TYR A 158 5.65 -11.21 -10.65
C TYR A 158 4.26 -10.58 -10.48
N LEU A 159 3.64 -10.25 -11.61
CA LEU A 159 2.21 -9.93 -11.69
C LEU A 159 1.41 -11.24 -11.69
N LEU A 160 0.84 -11.61 -10.54
CA LEU A 160 -0.08 -12.75 -10.42
C LEU A 160 -1.52 -12.23 -10.40
N GLU A 161 -2.07 -12.00 -11.59
CA GLU A 161 -3.48 -11.66 -11.77
C GLU A 161 -4.35 -12.90 -11.47
N ILE A 162 -4.99 -12.90 -10.30
CA ILE A 162 -6.06 -13.85 -9.99
C ILE A 162 -7.36 -13.23 -10.49
N PHE A 163 -7.58 -13.23 -11.80
CA PHE A 163 -8.88 -12.88 -12.36
C PHE A 163 -9.93 -13.91 -11.90
N ASN A 164 -10.97 -13.38 -11.24
CA ASN A 164 -12.19 -14.04 -10.72
C ASN A 164 -12.21 -14.53 -9.26
N ASN A 165 -11.41 -13.94 -8.36
CA ASN A 165 -11.59 -14.14 -6.90
C ASN A 165 -11.20 -12.84 -6.15
N PRO A 166 -11.78 -12.50 -4.98
CA PRO A 166 -11.56 -11.19 -4.34
C PRO A 166 -10.08 -10.93 -4.06
N ALA A 167 -9.28 -11.95 -3.79
CA ALA A 167 -7.84 -11.79 -3.62
C ALA A 167 -7.07 -11.84 -4.95
N SER A 168 -6.74 -10.67 -5.47
CA SER A 168 -5.56 -10.46 -6.32
C SER A 168 -4.29 -10.55 -5.48
N LEU A 169 -3.15 -10.90 -6.08
CA LEU A 169 -1.86 -10.84 -5.40
C LEU A 169 -0.81 -10.28 -6.36
N PHE A 170 -0.32 -9.08 -6.07
CA PHE A 170 0.79 -8.50 -6.79
C PHE A 170 2.09 -8.79 -6.03
N CYS A 171 3.22 -8.94 -6.72
CA CYS A 171 4.55 -9.02 -6.13
C CYS A 171 5.51 -8.22 -7.03
N PHE A 172 5.91 -7.06 -6.54
CA PHE A 172 6.89 -6.20 -7.22
C PHE A 172 8.25 -6.43 -6.61
N ASN A 173 9.25 -6.70 -7.46
CA ASN A 173 10.65 -6.53 -7.08
C ASN A 173 11.02 -5.07 -7.39
N LEU A 174 11.22 -4.27 -6.33
CA LEU A 174 11.76 -2.91 -6.40
C LEU A 174 13.24 -2.89 -6.08
#